data_AF-A0AAD9I5A7-F1
#
_entry.id   AF-A0AAD9I5A7-F1
#
_cell.length_a   1.000
_cell.length_b   1.000
_cell.length_c   1.000
_cell.angle_alpha   90.00
_cell.angle_beta   90.00
_cell.angle_gamma   90.00
#
_symmetry.space_group_name_H-M   'P 1'
#
loop_
_entity.id
_entity.type
_entity.pdbx_description
1 polymer ?
#
loop_
_entity_poly.entity_id
_entity_poly.type
_entity_poly.pdbx_seq_one_letter_code
_entity_poly.pdbx_strand_id
1 'polypeptide(L)'
;MVSPPQPTMPNASLPRYLLDRQFTPNPQVLAAMPREEDVLMSLQLLAYVSKYCNLRQYFQRSHLVPKLKIGKELRILDGVDMAVLEAEMEEDEADCEEEYLLPDDLNIFPLVEKFTVRYHSTDMQYWAGVVMRNLCRKDDMRGGVRQCAYYQCGKWEEFTRQFAKCRRCRRTKYCSKECQKSAWAFHRHWCIAAAS
;
A
#
# COMPACT_ATOMS: atom_id res chain seq x y z
N MET A 1 -14.98 50.46 11.33
CA MET A 1 -15.17 49.43 10.29
C MET A 1 -14.72 48.11 10.90
N VAL A 2 -15.66 47.20 11.16
CA VAL A 2 -15.37 45.90 11.79
C VAL A 2 -15.06 44.90 10.68
N SER A 3 -13.87 44.33 10.68
CA SER A 3 -13.46 43.31 9.71
C SER A 3 -14.35 42.07 9.82
N PRO A 4 -14.78 41.45 8.71
CA PRO A 4 -15.58 40.24 8.75
C PRO A 4 -14.74 39.06 9.28
N PRO A 5 -15.37 38.10 9.99
CA PRO A 5 -14.69 36.92 10.49
C PRO A 5 -14.24 36.04 9.32
N GLN A 6 -12.95 35.69 9.30
CA GLN A 6 -12.43 34.70 8.36
C GLN A 6 -13.05 33.33 8.64
N PRO A 7 -13.38 32.55 7.58
CA PRO A 7 -13.83 31.18 7.75
C PRO A 7 -12.70 30.34 8.36
N THR A 8 -12.99 29.71 9.49
CA THR A 8 -12.11 28.73 10.13
C THR A 8 -11.93 27.54 9.19
N MET A 9 -10.72 27.38 8.66
CA MET A 9 -10.32 26.18 7.93
C MET A 9 -10.42 24.97 8.87
N PRO A 10 -11.05 23.85 8.47
CA PRO A 10 -11.02 22.65 9.29
C PRO A 10 -9.58 22.18 9.49
N ASN A 11 -9.23 21.85 10.74
CA ASN A 11 -7.90 21.39 11.14
C ASN A 11 -7.39 20.27 10.21
N ALA A 12 -6.28 20.53 9.50
CA ALA A 12 -5.63 19.59 8.60
C ALA A 12 -4.90 18.43 9.33
N SER A 13 -5.05 18.32 10.65
CA SER A 13 -4.33 17.39 11.52
C SER A 13 -5.08 16.08 11.81
N LEU A 14 -6.35 15.97 11.42
CA LEU A 14 -7.14 14.76 11.67
C LEU A 14 -7.19 13.89 10.40
N PRO A 15 -6.70 12.64 10.44
CA PRO A 15 -6.87 11.69 9.35
C PRO A 15 -8.33 11.59 8.90
N ARG A 16 -8.58 11.56 7.58
CA ARG A 16 -9.94 11.61 7.02
C ARG A 16 -10.89 10.54 7.55
N TYR A 17 -10.38 9.36 7.88
CA TYR A 17 -11.18 8.27 8.44
C TYR A 17 -11.62 8.52 9.90
N LEU A 18 -10.99 9.47 10.61
CA LEU A 18 -11.43 9.90 11.94
C LEU A 18 -12.49 11.01 11.88
N LEU A 19 -12.54 11.79 10.80
CA LEU A 19 -13.56 12.84 10.65
C LEU A 19 -14.99 12.29 10.62
N ASP A 20 -15.19 11.07 10.13
CA ASP A 20 -16.51 10.44 10.07
C ASP A 20 -17.06 9.99 11.44
N ARG A 21 -16.23 9.94 12.49
CA ARG A 21 -16.62 9.34 13.79
C ARG A 21 -17.30 10.29 14.79
N GLN A 22 -17.59 11.56 14.45
CA GLN A 22 -18.27 12.54 15.33
C GLN A 22 -17.84 12.48 16.82
N PHE A 23 -16.54 12.35 17.07
CA PHE A 23 -16.00 12.15 18.41
C PHE A 23 -14.84 13.12 18.65
N THR A 24 -14.73 13.68 19.86
CA THR A 24 -13.57 14.45 20.31
C THR A 24 -12.46 13.47 20.71
N PRO A 25 -11.46 13.23 19.85
CA PRO A 25 -10.51 12.17 20.08
C PRO A 25 -9.46 12.62 21.12
N ASN A 26 -9.15 11.74 22.07
CA ASN A 26 -8.09 11.95 23.06
C ASN A 26 -6.73 12.16 22.32
N PRO A 27 -5.92 13.19 22.66
CA PRO A 27 -4.57 13.38 22.14
C PRO A 27 -3.67 12.14 22.10
N GLN A 28 -3.72 11.27 23.11
CA GLN A 28 -2.91 10.04 23.11
C GLN A 28 -3.35 9.07 22.01
N VAL A 29 -4.66 8.98 21.73
CA VAL A 29 -5.18 8.10 20.69
C VAL A 29 -4.92 8.67 19.30
N LEU A 30 -4.97 10.00 19.14
CA LEU A 30 -4.59 10.64 17.88
C LEU A 30 -3.13 10.38 17.50
N ALA A 31 -2.23 10.31 18.48
CA ALA A 31 -0.82 10.01 18.23
C ALA A 31 -0.57 8.55 17.80
N ALA A 32 -1.43 7.62 18.21
CA ALA A 32 -1.34 6.20 17.83
C ALA A 32 -1.98 5.89 16.46
N MET A 33 -2.72 6.84 15.88
CA MET A 33 -3.41 6.68 14.60
C MET A 33 -2.46 6.99 13.44
N PRO A 34 -2.33 6.09 12.43
CA PRO A 34 -1.48 6.35 11.28
C PRO A 34 -1.92 7.60 10.52
N ARG A 35 -0.98 8.51 10.31
CA ARG A 35 -1.23 9.75 9.61
C ARG A 35 -0.90 9.60 8.13
N GLU A 36 -1.28 10.59 7.33
CA GLU A 36 -1.01 10.56 5.89
C GLU A 36 0.51 10.57 5.60
N GLU A 37 1.30 11.25 6.43
CA GLU A 37 2.76 11.26 6.36
C GLU A 37 3.39 9.88 6.59
N ASP A 38 2.82 9.05 7.47
CA ASP A 38 3.34 7.72 7.79
C ASP A 38 3.10 6.77 6.60
N VAL A 39 1.93 6.89 5.95
CA VAL A 39 1.62 6.20 4.70
C VAL A 39 2.56 6.64 3.58
N LEU A 40 2.80 7.95 3.44
CA LEU A 40 3.71 8.50 2.44
C LEU A 40 5.15 7.99 2.64
N MET A 41 5.65 8.00 3.87
CA MET A 41 6.95 7.47 4.23
C MET A 41 7.06 5.98 3.90
N SER A 42 6.01 5.20 4.19
CA SER A 42 5.96 3.78 3.84
C SER A 42 6.03 3.55 2.33
N LEU A 43 5.32 4.34 1.53
CA LEU A 43 5.37 4.27 0.06
C LEU A 43 6.75 4.66 -0.49
N GLN A 44 7.41 5.65 0.11
CA GLN A 44 8.76 6.08 -0.25
C GLN A 44 9.79 4.98 0.03
N LEU A 45 9.73 4.37 1.22
CA LEU A 45 10.60 3.26 1.60
C LEU A 45 10.37 2.07 0.66
N LEU A 46 9.11 1.69 0.42
CA LEU A 46 8.76 0.64 -0.54
C LEU A 46 9.27 0.95 -1.94
N ALA A 47 9.20 2.19 -2.40
CA ALA A 47 9.73 2.58 -3.71
C ALA A 47 11.25 2.41 -3.79
N TYR A 48 11.97 2.68 -2.70
CA TYR A 48 13.41 2.47 -2.60
C TYR A 48 13.77 0.98 -2.65
N VAL A 49 13.15 0.15 -1.80
CA VAL A 49 13.50 -1.28 -1.68
C VAL A 49 12.93 -2.15 -2.80
N SER A 50 11.77 -1.81 -3.38
CA SER A 50 11.15 -2.59 -4.47
C SER A 50 11.92 -2.55 -5.79
N LYS A 51 12.89 -1.63 -5.93
CA LYS A 51 13.77 -1.55 -7.10
C LYS A 51 14.61 -2.82 -7.29
N TYR A 52 14.92 -3.52 -6.20
CA TYR A 52 15.76 -4.71 -6.17
C TYR A 52 14.91 -5.95 -6.48
N CYS A 53 15.08 -6.51 -7.68
CA CYS A 53 14.22 -7.61 -8.15
C CYS A 53 14.34 -8.88 -7.30
N ASN A 54 15.50 -9.14 -6.70
CA ASN A 54 15.72 -10.26 -5.78
C ASN A 54 14.86 -10.16 -4.50
N LEU A 55 14.44 -8.95 -4.10
CA LEU A 55 13.56 -8.76 -2.94
C LEU A 55 12.07 -8.94 -3.28
N ARG A 56 11.72 -9.02 -4.57
CA ARG A 56 10.31 -9.09 -5.02
C ARG A 56 9.55 -10.24 -4.38
N GLN A 57 10.18 -11.40 -4.21
CA GLN A 57 9.53 -12.57 -3.63
C GLN A 57 9.05 -12.31 -2.20
N TYR A 58 9.82 -11.58 -1.39
CA TYR A 58 9.42 -11.21 -0.02
C TYR A 58 8.25 -10.23 0.00
N PHE A 59 8.12 -9.35 -1.00
CA PHE A 59 6.94 -8.49 -1.13
C PHE A 59 5.70 -9.23 -1.65
N GLN A 60 5.89 -10.34 -2.37
CA GLN A 60 4.81 -11.18 -2.89
C GLN A 60 4.35 -12.24 -1.89
N ARG A 61 5.18 -12.53 -0.89
CA ARG A 61 5.01 -13.53 0.15
C ARG A 61 5.43 -12.91 1.47
N SER A 62 4.48 -12.23 2.08
CA SER A 62 4.61 -11.54 3.37
C SER A 62 3.42 -11.92 4.25
N HIS A 63 3.37 -11.41 5.47
CA HIS A 63 2.22 -11.51 6.35
C HIS A 63 1.98 -10.17 7.05
N LEU A 64 0.79 -10.00 7.61
CA LEU A 64 0.49 -8.86 8.48
C LEU A 64 1.01 -9.18 9.87
N VAL A 65 1.73 -8.23 10.47
CA VAL A 65 2.20 -8.34 11.86
C VAL A 65 1.04 -8.04 12.81
N PRO A 66 0.52 -9.02 13.58
CA PRO A 66 -0.64 -8.81 14.45
C PRO A 66 -0.40 -7.72 15.50
N LYS A 67 0.83 -7.63 16.03
CA LYS A 67 1.27 -6.59 16.98
C LYS A 67 1.08 -5.15 16.49
N LEU A 68 1.04 -4.93 15.17
CA LEU A 68 0.89 -3.59 14.59
C LEU A 68 -0.56 -3.26 14.21
N LYS A 69 -1.52 -4.14 14.54
CA LYS A 69 -2.93 -3.94 14.25
C LYS A 69 -3.54 -2.90 15.19
N ILE A 70 -4.07 -1.82 14.63
CA ILE A 70 -4.66 -0.69 15.39
C ILE A 70 -6.11 -1.01 15.84
N GLY A 71 -6.39 -2.29 16.16
CA GLY A 71 -7.74 -2.74 16.52
C GLY A 71 -8.16 -2.24 17.90
N LYS A 72 -7.22 -2.24 18.85
CA LYS A 72 -7.45 -1.92 20.26
C LYS A 72 -7.70 -0.43 20.46
N GLU A 73 -6.89 0.40 19.82
CA GLU A 73 -7.00 1.86 19.90
C GLU A 73 -8.31 2.36 19.28
N LEU A 74 -8.79 1.72 18.22
CA LEU A 74 -10.11 2.02 17.66
C LEU A 74 -11.26 1.63 18.61
N ARG A 75 -11.11 0.54 19.37
CA ARG A 75 -12.11 0.11 20.37
C ARG A 75 -12.11 0.97 21.63
N ILE A 76 -10.93 1.46 22.05
CA ILE A 76 -10.82 2.47 23.12
C ILE A 76 -11.58 3.74 22.73
N LEU A 77 -11.51 4.16 21.46
CA LEU A 77 -12.32 5.28 20.94
C LEU A 77 -13.83 4.99 20.97
N ASP A 78 -14.21 3.72 20.81
CA ASP A 78 -15.61 3.29 20.82
C ASP A 78 -16.17 3.09 22.25
N GLY A 79 -15.37 3.40 23.30
CA GLY A 79 -15.80 3.40 24.69
C GLY A 79 -15.89 2.02 25.35
N VAL A 80 -15.15 1.03 24.83
CA VAL A 80 -15.10 -0.32 25.38
C VAL A 80 -14.40 -0.33 26.75
N ASP A 81 -14.89 -1.17 27.67
CA ASP A 81 -14.41 -1.29 29.05
C ASP A 81 -12.94 -1.74 29.13
N MET A 82 -12.16 -1.10 30.02
CA MET A 82 -10.73 -1.36 30.22
C MET A 82 -10.46 -2.80 30.65
N ALA A 83 -11.35 -3.40 31.45
CA ALA A 83 -11.18 -4.79 31.90
C ALA A 83 -11.28 -5.81 30.75
N VAL A 84 -12.05 -5.51 29.70
CA VAL A 84 -12.13 -6.35 28.50
C VAL A 84 -10.85 -6.22 27.68
N LEU A 85 -10.29 -5.00 27.61
CA LEU A 85 -9.03 -4.73 26.91
C LEU A 85 -7.84 -5.41 27.60
N GLU A 86 -7.80 -5.43 28.93
CA GLU A 86 -6.75 -6.11 29.71
C GLU A 86 -6.76 -7.62 29.47
N ALA A 87 -7.93 -8.27 29.46
CA ALA A 87 -8.04 -9.69 29.14
C ALA A 87 -7.63 -10.01 27.69
N GLU A 88 -8.02 -9.17 26.72
CA GLU A 88 -7.58 -9.30 25.31
C GLU A 88 -6.06 -9.02 25.14
N MET A 89 -5.43 -8.27 26.05
CA MET A 89 -3.99 -8.03 26.02
C MET A 89 -3.19 -9.28 26.44
N GLU A 90 -3.66 -10.02 27.44
CA GLU A 90 -3.03 -11.29 27.84
C GLU A 90 -3.16 -12.36 26.75
N GLU A 91 -4.30 -12.44 26.07
CA GLU A 91 -4.48 -13.34 24.92
C GLU A 91 -3.60 -12.96 23.72
N ASP A 92 -3.50 -11.66 23.40
CA ASP A 92 -2.65 -11.19 22.30
C ASP A 92 -1.15 -11.41 22.58
N GLU A 93 -0.67 -11.29 23.82
CA GLU A 93 0.72 -11.60 24.17
C GLU A 93 1.09 -13.06 23.87
N ALA A 94 0.14 -13.99 23.97
CA ALA A 94 0.35 -15.39 23.57
C ALA A 94 0.42 -15.55 22.04
N ASP A 95 -0.51 -14.94 21.28
CA ASP A 95 -0.50 -14.94 19.80
C ASP A 95 0.77 -14.29 19.21
N CYS A 96 1.34 -13.34 19.95
CA CYS A 96 2.55 -12.61 19.61
C CYS A 96 3.83 -13.47 19.55
N GLU A 97 3.92 -14.54 20.33
CA GLU A 97 5.07 -15.46 20.33
C GLU A 97 5.07 -16.38 19.10
N GLU A 98 3.89 -16.63 18.52
CA GLU A 98 3.71 -17.44 17.31
C GLU A 98 3.74 -16.61 16.01
N GLU A 99 3.98 -15.29 16.08
CA GLU A 99 4.02 -14.38 14.92
C GLU A 99 4.95 -14.89 13.81
N TYR A 100 6.13 -15.38 14.17
CA TYR A 100 7.12 -15.89 13.20
C TYR A 100 6.71 -17.20 12.52
N LEU A 101 5.64 -17.85 12.99
CA LEU A 101 5.08 -19.08 12.42
C LEU A 101 3.97 -18.79 11.38
N LEU A 102 3.55 -17.53 11.24
CA LEU A 102 2.49 -17.14 10.33
C LEU A 102 2.90 -17.39 8.86
N PRO A 103 1.95 -17.82 8.01
CA PRO A 103 2.22 -18.08 6.61
C PRO A 103 2.43 -16.78 5.82
N ASP A 104 3.43 -16.78 4.94
CA ASP A 104 3.72 -15.68 4.02
C ASP A 104 2.82 -15.71 2.76
N ASP A 105 1.51 -15.52 2.94
CA ASP A 105 0.49 -15.61 1.88
C ASP A 105 0.00 -14.24 1.35
N LEU A 106 0.48 -13.14 1.92
CA LEU A 106 0.12 -11.79 1.51
C LEU A 106 1.08 -11.26 0.43
N ASN A 107 0.48 -10.82 -0.67
CA ASN A 107 1.14 -9.98 -1.66
C ASN A 107 0.81 -8.51 -1.36
N ILE A 108 1.84 -7.65 -1.19
CA ILE A 108 1.62 -6.24 -0.84
C ILE A 108 1.27 -5.36 -2.05
N PHE A 109 1.58 -5.78 -3.28
CA PHE A 109 1.38 -4.95 -4.47
C PHE A 109 -0.09 -4.55 -4.72
N PRO A 110 -1.10 -5.43 -4.51
CA PRO A 110 -2.51 -5.05 -4.57
C PRO A 110 -2.91 -3.98 -3.55
N LEU A 111 -2.28 -3.96 -2.38
CA LEU A 111 -2.48 -2.92 -1.38
C LEU A 111 -1.88 -1.60 -1.87
N VAL A 112 -0.63 -1.61 -2.32
CA VAL A 112 0.05 -0.43 -2.87
C VAL A 112 -0.68 0.12 -4.09
N GLU A 113 -1.21 -0.75 -4.94
CA GLU A 113 -1.89 -0.37 -6.18
C GLU A 113 -3.14 0.49 -5.92
N LYS A 114 -3.81 0.32 -4.77
CA LYS A 114 -4.93 1.19 -4.36
C LYS A 114 -4.51 2.64 -4.18
N PHE A 115 -3.29 2.90 -3.72
CA PHE A 115 -2.75 4.26 -3.55
C PHE A 115 -2.44 4.98 -4.86
N THR A 116 -2.54 4.30 -6.01
CA THR A 116 -2.32 4.92 -7.32
C THR A 116 -3.52 5.72 -7.82
N VAL A 117 -4.71 5.57 -7.21
CA VAL A 117 -5.94 6.22 -7.68
C VAL A 117 -6.04 7.68 -7.24
N ARG A 118 -6.84 8.47 -7.97
CA ARG A 118 -6.96 9.94 -7.81
C ARG A 118 -7.51 10.44 -6.47
N TYR A 119 -8.00 9.55 -5.61
CA TYR A 119 -8.52 9.91 -4.28
C TYR A 119 -7.40 10.24 -3.27
N HIS A 120 -6.18 9.76 -3.51
CA HIS A 120 -5.02 10.01 -2.64
C HIS A 120 -4.28 11.29 -3.04
N SER A 121 -3.36 11.77 -2.19
CA SER A 121 -2.50 12.90 -2.52
C SER A 121 -1.63 12.61 -3.75
N THR A 122 -1.18 13.65 -4.45
CA THR A 122 -0.32 13.52 -5.63
C THR A 122 0.98 12.78 -5.32
N ASP A 123 1.52 12.98 -4.11
CA ASP A 123 2.75 12.33 -3.66
C ASP A 123 2.53 10.84 -3.41
N MET A 124 1.44 10.46 -2.73
CA MET A 124 1.08 9.05 -2.56
C MET A 124 0.89 8.35 -3.91
N GLN A 125 0.17 8.98 -4.84
CA GLN A 125 -0.03 8.46 -6.20
C GLN A 125 1.32 8.27 -6.92
N TYR A 126 2.22 9.25 -6.80
CA TYR A 126 3.53 9.20 -7.42
C TYR A 126 4.36 8.02 -6.88
N TRP A 127 4.51 7.91 -5.56
CA TRP A 127 5.33 6.88 -4.90
C TRP A 127 4.74 5.49 -5.08
N ALA A 128 3.42 5.33 -4.93
CA ALA A 128 2.74 4.07 -5.24
C ALA A 128 2.96 3.67 -6.71
N GLY A 129 2.88 4.63 -7.64
CA GLY A 129 3.18 4.41 -9.05
C GLY A 129 4.63 3.98 -9.29
N VAL A 130 5.60 4.49 -8.51
CA VAL A 130 7.00 4.05 -8.57
C VAL A 130 7.12 2.58 -8.15
N VAL A 131 6.51 2.20 -7.03
CA VAL A 131 6.48 0.81 -6.55
C VAL A 131 5.88 -0.13 -7.59
N MET A 132 4.73 0.21 -8.16
CA MET A 132 4.07 -0.61 -9.18
C MET A 132 4.88 -0.73 -10.48
N ARG A 133 5.66 0.30 -10.86
CA ARG A 133 6.60 0.20 -11.98
C ARG A 133 7.82 -0.66 -11.66
N ASN A 134 8.25 -0.68 -10.40
CA ASN A 134 9.35 -1.52 -9.94
C ASN A 134 8.98 -3.01 -9.94
N LEU A 135 7.71 -3.35 -9.64
CA LEU A 135 7.18 -4.72 -9.71
C LEU A 135 7.48 -5.41 -11.05
N CYS A 136 7.43 -4.70 -12.17
CA CYS A 136 7.68 -5.29 -13.50
C CYS A 136 9.09 -5.02 -14.06
N ARG A 137 10.07 -4.67 -13.20
CA ARG A 137 11.48 -4.53 -13.62
C ARG A 137 12.05 -5.88 -14.08
N LYS A 138 13.03 -5.82 -14.99
CA LYS A 138 13.80 -7.00 -15.40
C LYS A 138 14.70 -7.45 -14.26
N ASP A 139 14.82 -8.75 -14.13
CA ASP A 139 15.75 -9.37 -13.20
C ASP A 139 17.04 -9.74 -13.96
N ASP A 140 18.08 -8.93 -13.78
CA ASP A 140 19.37 -9.13 -14.45
C ASP A 140 20.10 -10.40 -13.94
N MET A 141 19.82 -10.84 -12.71
CA MET A 141 20.37 -12.11 -12.17
C MET A 141 19.72 -13.34 -12.81
N ARG A 142 18.52 -13.17 -13.41
CA ARG A 142 17.80 -14.22 -14.16
C ARG A 142 17.89 -14.01 -15.69
N GLY A 143 18.96 -13.39 -16.18
CA GLY A 143 19.16 -13.19 -17.63
C GLY A 143 18.30 -12.07 -18.23
N GLY A 144 17.83 -11.12 -17.42
CA GLY A 144 17.10 -9.93 -17.89
C GLY A 144 15.62 -10.17 -18.23
N VAL A 145 15.07 -11.31 -17.79
CA VAL A 145 13.66 -11.68 -17.92
C VAL A 145 12.77 -10.92 -16.93
N ARG A 146 11.48 -10.79 -17.24
CA ARG A 146 10.49 -10.09 -16.41
C ARG A 146 9.40 -11.03 -15.95
N GLN A 147 8.75 -10.64 -14.86
CA GLN A 147 7.47 -11.22 -14.46
C GLN A 147 6.34 -10.43 -15.11
N CYS A 148 5.21 -11.10 -15.37
CA CYS A 148 4.00 -10.48 -15.91
C CYS A 148 3.55 -9.39 -14.94
N ALA A 149 3.22 -8.21 -15.47
CA ALA A 149 2.81 -7.09 -14.62
C ALA A 149 1.43 -7.29 -13.97
N TYR A 150 0.65 -8.30 -14.39
CA TYR A 150 -0.54 -8.70 -13.65
C TYR A 150 -0.12 -9.55 -12.45
N TYR A 151 -0.16 -8.96 -11.25
CA TYR A 151 0.41 -9.56 -10.04
C TYR A 151 -0.15 -10.95 -9.71
N GLN A 152 -1.41 -11.25 -10.05
CA GLN A 152 -2.02 -12.56 -9.83
C GLN A 152 -1.52 -13.63 -10.82
N CYS A 153 -0.94 -13.24 -11.95
CA CYS A 153 -0.44 -14.20 -12.94
C CYS A 153 0.87 -14.83 -12.50
N GLY A 154 1.82 -14.04 -12.00
CA GLY A 154 3.12 -14.53 -11.55
C GLY A 154 4.05 -15.11 -12.63
N LYS A 155 3.59 -15.26 -13.90
CA LYS A 155 4.36 -15.86 -15.00
C LYS A 155 5.62 -15.05 -15.33
N TRP A 156 6.74 -15.74 -15.50
CA TRP A 156 8.01 -15.17 -15.94
C TRP A 156 8.23 -15.33 -17.44
N GLU A 157 8.98 -14.41 -18.05
CA GLU A 157 9.48 -14.59 -19.41
C GLU A 157 10.47 -15.78 -19.41
N GLU A 158 10.39 -16.63 -20.44
CA GLU A 158 11.36 -17.71 -20.69
C GLU A 158 12.62 -17.17 -21.41
N PHE A 159 12.44 -16.12 -22.21
CA PHE A 159 13.51 -15.40 -22.90
C PHE A 159 13.18 -13.90 -22.95
N THR A 160 14.20 -13.06 -23.09
CA THR A 160 13.98 -11.60 -23.04
C THR A 160 13.00 -11.13 -24.12
N ARG A 161 12.14 -10.17 -23.76
CA ARG A 161 11.17 -9.54 -24.67
C ARG A 161 10.05 -10.48 -25.16
N GLN A 162 9.83 -11.64 -24.52
CA GLN A 162 8.71 -12.53 -24.81
C GLN A 162 7.35 -11.84 -24.57
N PHE A 163 7.23 -10.99 -23.55
CA PHE A 163 5.96 -10.39 -23.18
C PHE A 163 5.59 -9.16 -24.02
N ALA A 164 4.29 -9.02 -24.30
CA ALA A 164 3.75 -7.89 -25.04
C ALA A 164 3.84 -6.61 -24.20
N LYS A 165 4.22 -5.50 -24.84
CA LYS A 165 4.31 -4.18 -24.20
C LYS A 165 2.93 -3.53 -24.19
N CYS A 166 2.59 -2.83 -23.12
CA CYS A 166 1.43 -1.93 -23.13
C CYS A 166 1.58 -0.89 -24.25
N ARG A 167 0.54 -0.72 -25.08
CA ARG A 167 0.55 0.21 -26.23
C ARG A 167 0.73 1.67 -25.82
N ARG A 168 0.22 2.07 -24.64
CA ARG A 168 0.26 3.45 -24.14
C ARG A 168 1.62 3.84 -23.55
N CYS A 169 2.08 3.12 -22.52
CA CYS A 169 3.33 3.48 -21.84
C CYS A 169 4.57 2.82 -22.45
N ARG A 170 4.43 1.71 -23.18
CA ARG A 170 5.53 0.85 -23.67
C ARG A 170 6.46 0.28 -22.56
N ARG A 171 6.20 0.61 -21.29
CA ARG A 171 7.01 0.26 -20.11
C ARG A 171 6.53 -1.01 -19.40
N THR A 172 5.24 -1.19 -19.24
CA THR A 172 4.64 -2.37 -18.59
C THR A 172 4.48 -3.51 -19.59
N LYS A 173 4.77 -4.76 -19.17
CA LYS A 173 4.78 -5.96 -20.03
C LYS A 173 3.81 -7.02 -19.49
N TYR A 174 3.11 -7.70 -20.39
CA TYR A 174 2.10 -8.73 -20.06
C TYR A 174 2.32 -9.99 -20.89
N CYS A 175 2.09 -11.16 -20.29
CA CYS A 175 2.18 -12.43 -21.00
C CYS A 175 1.01 -12.68 -21.96
N SER A 176 -0.12 -11.99 -21.79
CA SER A 176 -1.31 -12.11 -22.65
C SER A 176 -2.16 -10.83 -22.66
N LYS A 177 -3.11 -10.74 -23.59
CA LYS A 177 -4.08 -9.63 -23.66
C LYS A 177 -5.04 -9.64 -22.47
N GLU A 178 -5.38 -10.82 -21.98
CA GLU A 178 -6.24 -11.04 -20.82
C GLU A 178 -5.58 -10.48 -19.56
N CYS A 179 -4.29 -10.79 -19.34
CA CYS A 179 -3.53 -10.20 -18.23
C CYS A 179 -3.46 -8.67 -18.32
N GLN A 180 -3.29 -8.12 -19.53
CA GLN A 180 -3.33 -6.67 -19.72
C GLN A 180 -4.72 -6.10 -19.37
N LYS A 181 -5.81 -6.75 -19.80
CA LYS A 181 -7.19 -6.34 -19.52
C LYS A 181 -7.49 -6.38 -18.02
N SER A 182 -7.14 -7.46 -17.34
CA SER A 182 -7.35 -7.60 -15.89
C SER A 182 -6.55 -6.57 -15.10
N ALA A 183 -5.29 -6.34 -15.46
CA ALA A 183 -4.46 -5.32 -14.81
C ALA A 183 -4.89 -3.87 -15.12
N TRP A 184 -5.66 -3.63 -16.20
CA TRP A 184 -6.06 -2.28 -16.61
C TRP A 184 -6.96 -1.57 -15.59
N ALA A 185 -7.61 -2.35 -14.70
CA ALA A 185 -8.34 -1.86 -13.53
C ALA A 185 -7.56 -0.79 -12.75
N PHE A 186 -6.25 -0.97 -12.62
CA PHE A 186 -5.41 -0.04 -11.88
C PHE A 186 -4.21 0.48 -12.68
N HIS A 187 -3.66 -0.31 -13.61
CA HIS A 187 -2.55 0.14 -14.46
C HIS A 187 -2.83 1.49 -15.12
N ARG A 188 -4.07 1.78 -15.55
CA ARG A 188 -4.43 3.07 -16.14
C ARG A 188 -4.05 4.29 -15.28
N HIS A 189 -3.97 4.15 -13.96
CA HIS A 189 -3.67 5.23 -13.02
C HIS A 189 -2.17 5.49 -12.88
N TRP A 190 -1.34 4.47 -13.05
CA TRP A 190 0.13 4.58 -13.03
C TRP A 190 0.77 4.41 -14.42
N CYS A 191 -0.03 4.38 -15.49
CA CYS A 191 0.38 4.31 -16.88
C CYS A 191 0.77 5.69 -17.42
N ILE A 192 2.08 5.94 -17.53
CA ILE A 192 2.62 7.17 -18.12
C ILE A 192 2.83 6.93 -19.62
N ALA A 193 2.13 7.69 -20.47
CA ALA A 193 2.26 7.59 -21.92
C ALA A 193 3.72 7.78 -22.36
N ALA A 194 4.16 6.99 -23.34
CA ALA A 194 5.46 7.25 -23.95
C ALA A 194 5.42 8.61 -24.65
N ALA A 195 6.49 9.39 -24.52
CA ALA A 195 6.67 10.57 -25.36
C ALA A 195 6.71 10.11 -26.83
N SER A 196 6.05 10.89 -27.68
CA SER A 196 6.00 10.69 -29.14
C SER A 196 7.38 10.82 -29.76
#